data_AF-A0A0H3ZW11-F1
#
_entry.id   AF-A0A0H3ZW11-F1
#
_cell.length_a   1.000
_cell.length_b   1.000
_cell.length_c   1.000
_cell.angle_alpha   90.00
_cell.angle_beta   90.00
_cell.angle_gamma   90.00
#
_symmetry.space_group_name_H-M   'P 1'
#
loop_
_entity.id
_entity.type
_entity.pdbx_description
1 polymer ?
#
loop_
_entity_poly.entity_id
_entity_poly.type
_entity_poly.pdbx_seq_one_letter_code
_entity_poly.pdbx_strand_id
1 'polypeptide(L)'
;MTFEQSMLSDCIEQLVKQFPQYSKLEQQKILESVRSLVVEPKTISKARPLEDVLADIREAIEDGGRAETFFTTAFSNWYRRTEEPRVAHLHDYINLDFKNRHLFMEMMSLRDSGRFDDEALYQFEQYCLDKMGCNE
;
A
#
# COMPACT_ATOMS: atom_id res chain seq x y z
N MET A 1 14.37 25.61 16.59
CA MET A 1 14.71 24.76 15.43
C MET A 1 15.95 23.97 15.79
N THR A 2 15.91 22.65 15.72
CA THR A 2 17.09 21.80 16.00
C THR A 2 18.00 21.71 14.78
N PHE A 3 19.23 21.21 14.98
CA PHE A 3 20.19 20.98 13.89
C PHE A 3 19.64 20.02 12.82
N GLU A 4 18.93 18.98 13.25
CA GLU A 4 18.28 18.00 12.37
C GLU A 4 17.19 18.67 11.53
N GLN A 5 16.40 19.57 12.13
CA GLN A 5 15.36 20.32 11.42
C GLN A 5 15.94 21.29 10.38
N SER A 6 17.06 21.95 10.67
CA SER A 6 17.73 22.81 9.68
C SER A 6 18.30 21.99 8.53
N MET A 7 18.99 20.88 8.83
CA MET A 7 19.53 19.97 7.81
C MET A 7 18.44 19.41 6.90
N LEU A 8 17.30 19.00 7.46
CA LEU A 8 16.16 18.51 6.68
C LEU A 8 15.61 19.62 5.76
N SER A 9 15.48 20.84 6.27
CA SER A 9 14.98 21.97 5.49
C SER A 9 15.90 22.29 4.31
N ASP A 10 17.21 22.32 4.54
CA ASP A 10 18.21 22.54 3.49
C ASP A 10 18.15 21.46 2.40
N CYS A 11 18.02 20.19 2.80
CA CYS A 11 17.86 19.08 1.87
C CYS A 11 16.58 19.21 1.02
N ILE A 12 15.45 19.59 1.63
CA ILE A 12 14.18 19.79 0.91
C ILE A 12 14.29 20.94 -0.09
N GLU A 13 14.89 22.06 0.32
CA GLU A 13 15.10 23.20 -0.58
C GLU A 13 15.96 22.83 -1.78
N GLN A 14 17.05 22.10 -1.56
CA GLN A 14 17.90 21.62 -2.65
C GLN A 14 17.15 20.65 -3.56
N LEU A 15 16.40 19.72 -2.99
CA LEU A 15 15.60 18.76 -3.74
C LEU A 15 14.60 19.48 -4.64
N VAL A 16 13.88 20.48 -4.14
CA VAL A 16 12.92 21.27 -4.92
C VAL A 16 13.61 22.02 -6.07
N LYS A 17 14.78 22.62 -5.83
CA LYS A 17 15.55 23.33 -6.85
C LYS A 17 16.08 22.41 -7.95
N GLN A 18 16.47 21.19 -7.59
CA GLN A 18 17.04 20.21 -8.52
C GLN A 18 15.97 19.36 -9.21
N PHE A 19 14.78 19.22 -8.61
CA PHE A 19 13.73 18.33 -9.08
C PHE A 19 13.40 18.47 -10.58
N PRO A 20 13.24 19.69 -11.13
CA PRO A 20 12.91 19.86 -12.55
C PRO A 20 14.05 19.46 -13.51
N GLN A 21 15.28 19.35 -13.00
CA GLN A 21 16.48 19.06 -13.79
C GLN A 21 16.67 17.56 -14.01
N TYR A 22 16.04 16.72 -13.19
CA TYR A 22 16.06 15.27 -13.33
C TYR A 22 15.18 14.80 -14.50
N SER A 23 15.50 13.62 -15.04
CA SER A 23 14.64 12.95 -16.01
C SER A 23 13.29 12.57 -15.38
N LYS A 24 12.26 12.32 -16.22
CA LYS A 24 10.94 11.89 -15.73
C LYS A 24 11.00 10.63 -14.87
N LEU A 25 11.88 9.68 -15.21
CA LEU A 25 12.05 8.44 -14.45
C LEU A 25 12.66 8.70 -13.07
N GLU A 26 13.65 9.59 -12.99
CA GLU A 26 14.28 9.97 -11.72
C GLU A 26 13.34 10.81 -10.86
N GLN A 27 12.58 11.73 -11.46
CA GLN A 27 11.53 12.47 -10.76
C GLN A 27 10.51 11.52 -10.12
N GLN A 28 10.10 10.47 -10.84
CA GLN A 28 9.21 9.43 -10.30
C GLN A 28 9.84 8.69 -9.11
N LYS A 29 11.07 8.21 -9.24
CA LYS A 29 11.78 7.51 -8.15
C LYS A 29 11.94 8.39 -6.91
N ILE A 30 12.29 9.66 -7.09
CA ILE A 30 12.42 10.62 -5.99
C ILE A 30 11.07 10.83 -5.30
N LEU A 31 9.99 11.02 -6.06
CA LEU A 31 8.65 11.16 -5.49
C LEU A 31 8.21 9.90 -4.73
N GLU A 32 8.60 8.72 -5.19
CA GLU A 32 8.33 7.45 -4.50
C GLU A 32 9.08 7.35 -3.18
N SER A 33 10.38 7.66 -3.17
CA SER A 33 11.19 7.64 -1.94
C SER A 33 10.70 8.67 -0.93
N VAL A 34 10.41 9.90 -1.37
CA VAL A 34 9.82 10.93 -0.51
C VAL A 34 8.49 10.44 0.03
N ARG A 35 7.57 9.96 -0.82
CA ARG A 35 6.27 9.42 -0.36
C ARG A 35 6.43 8.28 0.64
N SER A 36 7.39 7.37 0.48
CA SER A 36 7.61 6.29 1.45
C SER A 36 8.02 6.79 2.84
N LEU A 37 8.56 8.02 2.93
CA LEU A 37 9.05 8.63 4.17
C LEU A 37 8.06 9.65 4.77
N VAL A 38 7.24 10.34 3.95
CA VAL A 38 6.29 11.37 4.41
C VAL A 38 4.83 10.92 4.42
N VAL A 39 4.49 9.81 3.75
CA VAL A 39 3.19 9.19 3.97
C VAL A 39 3.28 8.48 5.32
N GLU A 40 2.99 9.21 6.40
CA GLU A 40 2.22 8.59 7.47
C GLU A 40 1.08 7.84 6.77
N PRO A 41 0.86 6.54 7.01
CA PRO A 41 -0.32 5.86 6.48
C PRO A 41 -1.49 6.76 6.84
N LYS A 42 -2.04 7.47 5.84
CA LYS A 42 -3.04 8.51 6.08
C LYS A 42 -4.10 7.81 6.89
N THR A 43 -4.36 8.29 8.11
CA THR A 43 -5.53 7.87 8.86
C THR A 43 -6.69 8.20 7.94
N ILE A 44 -7.27 7.17 7.31
CA ILE A 44 -8.32 7.38 6.32
C ILE A 44 -9.49 7.95 7.12
N SER A 45 -9.70 9.27 7.01
CA SER A 45 -10.63 9.99 7.88
C SER A 45 -12.08 9.53 7.67
N LYS A 46 -12.35 8.85 6.55
CA LYS A 46 -13.58 8.14 6.22
C LYS A 46 -13.22 6.88 5.45
N ALA A 47 -13.05 5.76 6.15
CA ALA A 47 -12.89 4.46 5.50
C ALA A 47 -14.10 4.20 4.60
N ARG A 48 -13.85 3.80 3.35
CA ARG A 48 -14.90 3.25 2.49
C ARG A 48 -15.45 1.96 3.12
N PRO A 49 -16.72 1.58 2.85
CA PRO A 49 -17.26 0.30 3.27
C PRO A 49 -16.31 -0.86 2.91
N LEU A 50 -16.22 -1.84 3.81
CA LEU A 50 -15.39 -3.03 3.60
C LEU A 50 -15.68 -3.69 2.24
N GLU A 51 -16.97 -3.83 1.93
CA GLU A 51 -17.48 -4.41 0.68
C GLU A 51 -16.91 -3.72 -0.57
N ASP A 52 -16.87 -2.38 -0.57
CA ASP A 52 -16.35 -1.59 -1.69
C ASP A 52 -14.84 -1.81 -1.88
N VAL A 53 -14.10 -1.83 -0.77
CA VAL A 53 -12.64 -2.05 -0.81
C VAL A 53 -12.32 -3.47 -1.28
N LEU A 54 -13.05 -4.48 -0.80
CA LEU A 54 -12.87 -5.86 -1.25
C LEU A 54 -13.26 -6.04 -2.73
N ALA A 55 -14.31 -5.36 -3.20
CA ALA A 55 -14.72 -5.39 -4.60
C ALA A 55 -13.62 -4.82 -5.52
N ASP A 56 -13.03 -3.68 -5.15
CA ASP A 56 -11.94 -3.06 -5.91
C ASP A 56 -10.67 -3.93 -5.90
N ILE A 57 -10.35 -4.58 -4.78
CA ILE A 57 -9.21 -5.52 -4.70
C ILE A 57 -9.47 -6.73 -5.60
N ARG A 58 -10.69 -7.24 -5.62
CA ARG A 58 -11.07 -8.35 -6.51
C ARG A 58 -10.91 -7.95 -7.96
N GLU A 59 -11.37 -6.77 -8.36
CA GLU A 59 -11.17 -6.25 -9.72
C GLU A 59 -9.67 -6.19 -10.06
N ALA A 60 -8.83 -5.64 -9.17
CA ALA A 60 -7.39 -5.56 -9.37
C ALA A 60 -6.70 -6.93 -9.48
N ILE A 61 -7.24 -7.96 -8.83
CA ILE A 61 -6.77 -9.36 -8.95
C ILE A 61 -7.21 -9.95 -10.30
N GLU A 62 -8.47 -9.76 -10.70
CA GLU A 62 -9.00 -10.30 -11.96
C GLU A 62 -8.41 -9.62 -13.21
N ASP A 63 -8.02 -8.36 -13.10
CA ASP A 63 -7.26 -7.64 -14.15
C ASP A 63 -5.85 -8.24 -14.37
N GLY A 64 -5.36 -9.04 -13.42
CA GLY A 64 -4.14 -9.83 -13.54
C GLY A 64 -2.84 -9.03 -13.36
N GLY A 65 -1.72 -9.72 -13.63
CA GLY A 65 -0.39 -9.11 -13.63
C GLY A 65 0.15 -8.84 -12.24
N ARG A 66 0.80 -7.70 -12.02
CA ARG A 66 1.50 -7.42 -10.75
C ARG A 66 0.53 -7.21 -9.58
N ALA A 67 -0.65 -6.66 -9.86
CA ALA A 67 -1.67 -6.41 -8.85
C ALA A 67 -2.23 -7.73 -8.30
N GLU A 68 -2.48 -8.71 -9.16
CA GLU A 68 -2.88 -10.07 -8.77
C GLU A 68 -1.91 -10.69 -7.76
N THR A 69 -0.63 -10.82 -8.13
CA THR A 69 0.38 -11.44 -7.26
C THR A 69 0.55 -10.66 -5.95
N PHE A 70 0.52 -9.32 -6.03
CA PHE A 70 0.67 -8.46 -4.86
C PHE A 70 -0.51 -8.61 -3.91
N PHE A 71 -1.76 -8.43 -4.37
CA PHE A 71 -2.93 -8.37 -3.50
C PHE A 71 -3.30 -9.73 -2.91
N THR A 72 -3.21 -10.82 -3.69
CA THR A 72 -3.45 -12.18 -3.18
C THR A 72 -2.53 -12.51 -2.00
N THR A 73 -1.25 -12.14 -2.11
CA THR A 73 -0.25 -12.35 -1.05
C THR A 73 -0.42 -11.36 0.10
N ALA A 74 -0.51 -10.07 -0.21
CA ALA A 74 -0.57 -9.00 0.78
C ALA A 74 -1.83 -9.08 1.65
N PHE A 75 -2.98 -9.39 1.05
CA PHE A 75 -4.24 -9.53 1.77
C PHE A 75 -4.20 -10.70 2.75
N SER A 76 -3.80 -11.89 2.28
CA SER A 76 -3.73 -13.11 3.11
C SER A 76 -2.82 -12.91 4.33
N ASN A 77 -1.67 -12.28 4.13
CA ASN A 77 -0.74 -11.97 5.22
C ASN A 77 -1.27 -10.89 6.17
N TRP A 78 -1.91 -9.85 5.63
CA TRP A 78 -2.54 -8.79 6.42
C TRP A 78 -3.73 -9.32 7.26
N TYR A 79 -4.48 -10.29 6.75
CA TYR A 79 -5.59 -10.91 7.48
C TYR A 79 -5.09 -11.81 8.62
N ARG A 80 -4.12 -12.70 8.36
CA ARG A 80 -3.64 -13.70 9.34
C ARG A 80 -2.81 -13.17 10.53
N ARG A 81 -2.22 -11.96 10.43
CA ARG A 81 -1.26 -11.34 11.37
C ARG A 81 -0.74 -12.22 12.54
N THR A 82 0.51 -12.70 12.41
CA THR A 82 1.42 -12.91 13.54
C THR A 82 2.00 -11.56 14.01
N GLU A 83 2.37 -11.45 15.29
CA GLU A 83 2.75 -10.20 16.00
C GLU A 83 3.94 -9.42 15.38
N GLU A 84 4.75 -10.02 14.52
CA GLU A 84 5.79 -9.34 13.77
C GLU A 84 5.33 -9.04 12.33
N PRO A 85 5.21 -7.77 11.91
CA PRO A 85 4.82 -7.45 10.55
C PRO A 85 5.91 -7.96 9.61
N ARG A 86 5.58 -8.91 8.73
CA ARG A 86 6.46 -9.30 7.63
C ARG A 86 6.54 -8.12 6.66
N VAL A 87 7.51 -7.25 6.92
CA VAL A 87 7.93 -6.07 6.12
C VAL A 87 8.21 -6.43 4.64
N ALA A 88 8.33 -7.71 4.32
CA ALA A 88 8.71 -8.25 3.01
C ALA A 88 7.86 -7.74 1.82
N HIS A 89 6.57 -7.43 2.01
CA HIS A 89 5.68 -7.05 0.88
C HIS A 89 5.70 -5.55 0.53
N LEU A 90 6.30 -4.70 1.37
CA LEU A 90 6.43 -3.27 1.07
C LEU A 90 7.41 -3.01 -0.10
N HIS A 91 8.29 -3.96 -0.43
CA HIS A 91 9.19 -3.82 -1.58
C HIS A 91 8.44 -3.89 -2.92
N ASP A 92 7.38 -4.70 -3.02
CA ASP A 92 6.60 -4.82 -4.27
C ASP A 92 5.54 -3.74 -4.42
N TYR A 93 5.22 -3.03 -3.33
CA TYR A 93 4.32 -1.86 -3.35
C TYR A 93 4.80 -0.79 -4.34
N ILE A 94 6.13 -0.60 -4.47
CA ILE A 94 6.70 0.38 -5.40
C ILE A 94 6.44 0.01 -6.87
N ASN A 95 6.13 -1.25 -7.15
CA ASN A 95 5.92 -1.73 -8.52
C ASN A 95 4.46 -1.63 -8.97
N LEU A 96 3.55 -1.22 -8.09
CA LEU A 96 2.14 -0.97 -8.38
C LEU A 96 1.94 0.40 -9.05
N ASP A 97 0.89 0.54 -9.85
CA ASP A 97 0.43 1.84 -10.33
C ASP A 97 -0.25 2.65 -9.21
N PHE A 98 -0.62 3.90 -9.53
CA PHE A 98 -1.23 4.82 -8.56
C PHE A 98 -2.58 4.32 -8.01
N LYS A 99 -3.43 3.67 -8.82
CA LYS A 99 -4.74 3.14 -8.39
C LYS A 99 -4.51 2.04 -7.35
N ASN A 100 -3.65 1.09 -7.67
CA ASN A 100 -3.36 -0.08 -6.83
C ASN A 100 -2.60 0.29 -5.55
N ARG A 101 -1.73 1.31 -5.59
CA ARG A 101 -1.08 1.85 -4.37
C ARG A 101 -2.06 2.51 -3.41
N HIS A 102 -3.06 3.23 -3.94
CA HIS A 102 -4.10 3.84 -3.12
C HIS A 102 -4.96 2.75 -2.47
N LEU A 103 -5.39 1.77 -3.25
CA LEU A 103 -6.19 0.65 -2.80
C LEU A 103 -5.50 -0.19 -1.71
N PHE A 104 -4.19 -0.39 -1.81
CA PHE A 104 -3.42 -1.04 -0.74
C PHE A 104 -3.46 -0.25 0.59
N MET A 105 -3.38 1.08 0.54
CA MET A 105 -3.49 1.90 1.75
C MET A 105 -4.89 1.78 2.36
N GLU A 106 -5.93 1.72 1.53
CA GLU A 106 -7.31 1.50 1.99
C GLU A 106 -7.46 0.14 2.67
N MET A 107 -6.89 -0.92 2.10
CA MET A 107 -6.82 -2.25 2.71
C MET A 107 -6.13 -2.20 4.08
N MET A 108 -4.97 -1.55 4.18
CA MET A 108 -4.21 -1.47 5.43
C MET A 108 -4.98 -0.76 6.54
N SER A 109 -5.72 0.29 6.18
CA SER A 109 -6.55 1.08 7.09
C SER A 109 -7.92 0.48 7.38
N LEU A 110 -8.29 -0.66 6.77
CA LEU A 110 -9.52 -1.36 7.13
C LEU A 110 -9.52 -1.56 8.64
N ARG A 111 -8.53 -2.27 9.23
CA ARG A 111 -8.43 -2.58 10.68
C ARG A 111 -8.62 -1.38 11.63
N ASP A 112 -8.23 -0.18 11.21
CA ASP A 112 -8.33 1.02 12.02
C ASP A 112 -9.78 1.52 12.18
N SER A 113 -10.71 1.07 11.32
CA SER A 113 -12.13 1.48 11.36
C SER A 113 -12.99 0.75 12.41
N GLY A 114 -12.44 -0.27 13.08
CA GLY A 114 -13.10 -1.00 14.18
C GLY A 114 -14.39 -1.75 13.84
N ARG A 115 -14.77 -1.87 12.56
CA ARG A 115 -15.98 -2.56 12.09
C ARG A 115 -15.61 -3.49 10.92
N PHE A 116 -15.22 -4.72 11.22
CA PHE A 116 -14.95 -5.74 10.20
C PHE A 116 -15.99 -6.85 10.30
N ASP A 117 -16.48 -7.25 9.14
CA ASP A 117 -17.14 -8.53 9.00
C ASP A 117 -16.05 -9.59 8.78
N ASP A 118 -15.73 -10.32 9.85
CA ASP A 118 -14.70 -11.36 9.84
C ASP A 118 -15.03 -12.49 8.85
N GLU A 119 -16.33 -12.76 8.60
CA GLU A 119 -16.75 -13.76 7.62
C GLU A 119 -16.43 -13.27 6.20
N ALA A 120 -16.77 -12.01 5.89
CA ALA A 120 -16.43 -11.42 4.58
C ALA A 120 -14.91 -11.39 4.33
N LEU A 121 -14.12 -11.07 5.36
CA LEU A 121 -12.66 -11.11 5.27
C LEU A 121 -12.12 -12.53 5.08
N TYR A 122 -12.67 -13.51 5.79
CA TYR A 122 -12.30 -14.92 5.66
C TYR A 122 -12.62 -15.46 4.25
N GLN A 123 -13.83 -15.21 3.74
CA GLN A 123 -14.22 -15.62 2.39
C GLN A 123 -13.32 -14.97 1.33
N PHE A 124 -12.91 -13.72 1.54
CA PHE A 124 -11.97 -13.05 0.65
C PHE A 124 -10.56 -13.66 0.71
N GLU A 125 -10.10 -14.06 1.90
CA GLU A 125 -8.86 -14.80 2.05
C GLU A 125 -8.90 -16.13 1.30
N GLN A 126 -9.97 -16.92 1.43
CA GLN A 126 -10.12 -18.18 0.71
C GLN A 126 -10.05 -18.00 -0.80
N TYR A 127 -10.64 -16.92 -1.32
CA TYR A 127 -10.51 -16.52 -2.72
C TYR A 127 -9.06 -16.19 -3.10
N CYS A 128 -8.32 -15.45 -2.26
CA CYS A 128 -6.91 -15.15 -2.51
C CYS A 128 -6.04 -16.42 -2.52
N LEU A 129 -6.29 -17.36 -1.59
CA LEU A 129 -5.58 -18.64 -1.53
C LEU A 129 -5.87 -19.52 -2.75
N ASP A 130 -7.12 -19.54 -3.21
CA ASP A 130 -7.52 -20.24 -4.43
C ASP A 130 -6.75 -19.71 -5.65
N LYS A 131 -6.69 -18.38 -5.82
CA LYS A 131 -5.92 -17.72 -6.89
C LYS A 131 -4.42 -18.03 -6.84
N MET A 132 -3.86 -18.24 -5.65
CA MET A 132 -2.46 -18.65 -5.46
C MET A 132 -2.24 -20.16 -5.65
N GLY A 133 -3.30 -20.97 -5.78
CA GLY A 133 -3.20 -22.43 -5.79
C GLY A 133 -2.81 -23.02 -4.43
N CYS A 134 -3.19 -22.36 -3.32
CA CYS A 134 -2.86 -22.75 -1.94
C CYS A 134 -4.06 -23.33 -1.16
N ASN A 135 -5.21 -23.56 -1.79
CA ASN A 135 -6.31 -24.32 -1.21
C ASN A 135 -6.07 -25.82 -1.44
N GLU A 136 -5.65 -26.53 -0.39
CA GLU A 136 -5.70 -28.00 -0.29
C GLU A 136 -6.98 -28.45 0.42
#